data_AF-A0A3A0FDK0-F1
#
_entry.id   AF-A0A3A0FDK0-F1
#
_cell.length_a   1.000
_cell.length_b   1.000
_cell.length_c   1.000
_cell.angle_alpha   90.00
_cell.angle_beta   90.00
_cell.angle_gamma   90.00
#
_symmetry.space_group_name_H-M   'P 1'
#
loop_
_entity.id
_entity.type
_entity.pdbx_description
1 polymer ?
#
loop_
_entity_poly.entity_id
_entity_poly.type
_entity_poly.pdbx_seq_one_letter_code
_entity_poly.pdbx_strand_id
1 'polypeptide(L)'
;MNVGPASTCMTNTEIVFRIVSHIPMGCVLTYADVARLAGMKSPRVIGNILHTNQDPVAVPCHRIVNASGRVSDAYSMGGAKIQQTRLRDEGVRMHGLRANLAQRWKPSKEYASYLRLLRRFGDPGPWPWFGKDRPHTPDEIAIGAILTQNTSWRNVEQALVNLRREGVETLSAIPRFSERRLQELIRPSGFFNQKADRLKRFAAWIDREYSSLEHFLQLPVLRARAELLSFKGIGRETADTILLYCGTNPIFVIDAYAKRFSTALNLSPETAYESLQTHFMDRLPTHLGLFREYHALIIAWGQSEK
;
A
#
# COMPACT_ATOMS: atom_id res chain seq x y z
N MET A 1 -6.41 10.90 8.82
CA MET A 1 -6.87 10.90 7.42
C MET A 1 -8.36 10.69 7.47
N ASN A 2 -9.27 11.60 7.09
CA ASN A 2 -10.70 11.22 7.09
C ASN A 2 -10.92 10.32 5.86
N VAL A 3 -10.60 9.04 6.02
CA VAL A 3 -10.67 8.04 4.94
C VAL A 3 -12.09 7.51 4.98
N GLY A 4 -13.02 8.25 4.39
CA GLY A 4 -14.26 7.64 3.96
C GLY A 4 -13.98 6.98 2.63
N PRO A 5 -13.74 5.66 2.54
CA PRO A 5 -13.81 4.99 1.24
C PRO A 5 -15.16 5.33 0.61
N ALA A 6 -15.19 5.53 -0.70
CA ALA A 6 -16.45 5.57 -1.41
C ALA A 6 -17.20 4.28 -1.04
N SER A 7 -18.42 4.41 -0.50
CA SER A 7 -19.24 3.32 0.05
C SER A 7 -19.76 2.35 -1.02
N THR A 8 -18.89 1.87 -1.91
CA THR A 8 -19.22 0.88 -2.94
C THR A 8 -18.70 -0.47 -2.47
N CYS A 9 -19.63 -1.39 -2.21
CA CYS A 9 -19.30 -2.78 -1.89
C CYS A 9 -18.47 -3.37 -3.04
N MET A 10 -17.30 -3.92 -2.74
CA MET A 10 -16.48 -4.56 -3.78
C MET A 10 -17.22 -5.73 -4.39
N THR A 11 -17.12 -5.84 -5.71
CA THR A 11 -17.62 -6.97 -6.45
C THR A 11 -16.79 -8.22 -6.15
N ASN A 12 -17.43 -9.37 -6.34
CA ASN A 12 -16.78 -10.68 -6.28
C ASN A 12 -15.55 -10.78 -7.22
N THR A 13 -15.64 -10.17 -8.40
CA THR A 13 -14.55 -10.13 -9.39
C THR A 13 -13.34 -9.37 -8.85
N GLU A 14 -13.55 -8.18 -8.30
CA GLU A 14 -12.45 -7.35 -7.78
C GLU A 14 -11.75 -8.02 -6.59
N ILE A 15 -12.51 -8.66 -5.68
CA ILE A 15 -11.93 -9.43 -4.56
C ILE A 15 -11.06 -10.58 -5.08
N VAL A 16 -11.52 -11.32 -6.09
CA VAL A 16 -10.75 -12.41 -6.69
C VAL A 16 -9.47 -11.88 -7.34
N PHE A 17 -9.55 -10.78 -8.09
CA PHE A 17 -8.37 -10.18 -8.72
C PHE A 17 -7.36 -9.69 -7.68
N ARG A 18 -7.79 -9.05 -6.58
CA ARG A 18 -6.91 -8.71 -5.44
C ARG A 18 -6.25 -9.94 -4.84
N ILE A 19 -7.00 -11.02 -4.61
CA ILE A 19 -6.42 -12.25 -4.06
C ILE A 19 -5.34 -12.81 -5.00
N VAL A 20 -5.60 -12.82 -6.31
CA VAL A 20 -4.66 -13.36 -7.30
C VAL A 20 -3.43 -12.46 -7.48
N SER A 21 -3.58 -11.13 -7.47
CA SER A 21 -2.45 -10.19 -7.55
C SER A 21 -1.48 -10.30 -6.37
N HIS A 22 -1.96 -10.74 -5.21
CA HIS A 22 -1.13 -10.89 -4.01
C HIS A 22 -0.45 -12.25 -3.87
N ILE A 23 -0.74 -13.24 -4.73
CA ILE A 23 -0.06 -14.54 -4.65
C ILE A 23 1.43 -14.31 -4.94
N PRO A 24 2.38 -14.65 -4.04
CA PRO A 24 3.79 -14.40 -4.30
C PRO A 24 4.32 -15.20 -5.50
N MET A 25 5.37 -14.70 -6.17
CA MET A 25 6.12 -15.49 -7.15
C MET A 25 6.63 -16.79 -6.50
N GLY A 26 6.67 -17.86 -7.27
CA GLY A 26 7.10 -19.17 -6.78
C GLY A 26 6.07 -19.87 -5.90
N CYS A 27 4.87 -19.29 -5.75
CA CYS A 27 3.75 -19.89 -5.04
C CYS A 27 2.54 -20.13 -5.95
N VAL A 28 1.69 -21.07 -5.53
CA VAL A 28 0.40 -21.34 -6.17
C VAL A 28 -0.75 -21.29 -5.17
N LEU A 29 -1.96 -21.10 -5.67
CA LEU A 29 -3.20 -21.40 -4.95
C LEU A 29 -4.08 -22.32 -5.80
N THR A 30 -4.97 -23.07 -5.16
CA THR A 30 -5.99 -23.81 -5.90
C THR A 30 -7.22 -22.93 -6.16
N TYR A 31 -8.05 -23.26 -7.16
CA TYR A 31 -9.36 -22.61 -7.31
C TYR A 31 -10.20 -22.65 -6.02
N ALA A 32 -10.09 -23.73 -5.24
CA ALA A 32 -10.78 -23.86 -3.95
C ALA A 32 -10.20 -22.93 -2.87
N ASP A 33 -8.89 -22.65 -2.89
CA ASP A 33 -8.30 -21.65 -2.02
C ASP A 33 -8.81 -20.26 -2.29
N VAL A 34 -8.82 -19.86 -3.57
CA VAL A 34 -9.29 -18.54 -3.95
C VAL A 34 -10.77 -18.39 -3.60
N ALA A 35 -11.59 -19.42 -3.85
CA ALA A 35 -12.99 -19.43 -3.45
C ALA A 35 -13.15 -19.23 -1.93
N ARG A 36 -12.41 -19.99 -1.12
CA ARG A 36 -12.43 -19.86 0.34
C ARG A 36 -11.99 -18.46 0.79
N LEU A 37 -10.89 -17.94 0.24
CA LEU A 37 -10.37 -16.62 0.58
C LEU A 37 -11.33 -15.51 0.15
N ALA A 38 -12.03 -15.67 -0.96
CA ALA A 38 -13.01 -14.73 -1.47
C ALA A 38 -14.37 -14.85 -0.76
N GLY A 39 -14.61 -15.89 0.03
CA GLY A 39 -15.89 -16.13 0.71
C GLY A 39 -16.96 -16.73 -0.23
N MET A 40 -16.52 -17.40 -1.30
CA MET A 40 -17.37 -18.03 -2.31
C MET A 40 -17.44 -19.55 -2.09
N LYS A 41 -18.61 -20.13 -2.34
CA LYS A 41 -18.85 -21.57 -2.13
C LYS A 41 -18.31 -22.46 -3.26
N SER A 42 -18.13 -21.93 -4.47
CA SER A 42 -17.84 -22.74 -5.66
C SER A 42 -16.53 -22.34 -6.32
N PRO A 43 -15.55 -23.27 -6.42
CA PRO A 43 -14.32 -23.06 -7.19
C PRO A 43 -14.57 -22.77 -8.69
N ARG A 44 -15.70 -23.24 -9.24
CA ARG A 44 -16.04 -23.02 -10.66
C ARG A 44 -16.27 -21.54 -10.98
N VAL A 45 -16.84 -20.80 -10.02
CA VAL A 45 -17.06 -19.34 -10.17
C VAL A 45 -15.73 -18.60 -10.31
N ILE A 46 -14.69 -19.06 -9.61
CA ILE A 46 -13.34 -18.49 -9.74
C ILE A 46 -12.81 -18.70 -11.15
N GLY A 47 -12.98 -19.88 -11.75
CA GLY A 47 -12.63 -20.13 -13.15
C GLY A 47 -13.29 -19.13 -14.10
N ASN A 48 -14.60 -18.94 -13.99
CA ASN A 48 -15.35 -18.01 -14.82
C ASN A 48 -14.87 -16.56 -14.67
N ILE A 49 -14.59 -16.12 -13.44
CA ILE A 49 -14.04 -14.78 -13.17
C ILE A 49 -12.65 -14.62 -13.82
N LEU A 50 -11.78 -15.62 -13.68
CA LEU A 50 -10.43 -15.53 -14.24
C LEU A 50 -10.40 -15.57 -15.77
N HIS A 51 -11.46 -16.06 -16.44
CA HIS A 51 -11.60 -15.93 -17.89
C HIS A 51 -11.87 -14.50 -18.35
N THR A 52 -12.38 -13.62 -17.48
CA THR A 52 -12.59 -12.20 -17.81
C THR A 52 -11.36 -11.34 -17.50
N ASN A 53 -10.23 -11.95 -17.11
CA ASN A 53 -9.01 -11.23 -16.80
C ASN A 53 -8.37 -10.66 -18.07
N GLN A 54 -8.35 -9.33 -18.18
CA GLN A 54 -7.77 -8.60 -19.31
C GLN A 54 -6.32 -8.17 -19.05
N ASP A 55 -5.85 -8.21 -17.79
CA ASP A 55 -4.49 -7.84 -17.40
C ASP A 55 -3.80 -8.98 -16.64
N PRO A 56 -3.23 -9.94 -17.37
CA PRO A 56 -2.57 -11.08 -16.76
C PRO A 56 -1.22 -10.75 -16.10
N VAL A 57 -0.70 -9.54 -16.31
CA VAL A 57 0.53 -9.08 -15.67
C VAL A 57 0.20 -8.60 -14.25
N ALA A 58 -0.84 -7.78 -14.10
CA ALA A 58 -1.32 -7.33 -12.79
C ALA A 58 -2.05 -8.44 -12.02
N VAL A 59 -2.75 -9.34 -12.72
CA VAL A 59 -3.51 -10.46 -12.16
C VAL A 59 -2.94 -11.79 -12.69
N PRO A 60 -1.89 -12.34 -12.06
CA PRO A 60 -1.14 -13.51 -12.55
C PRO A 60 -1.91 -14.82 -12.37
N CYS A 61 -2.97 -15.02 -13.15
CA CYS A 61 -3.88 -16.16 -12.98
C CYS A 61 -3.24 -17.52 -13.33
N HIS A 62 -2.05 -17.57 -13.95
CA HIS A 62 -1.28 -18.83 -14.08
C HIS A 62 -0.93 -19.45 -12.72
N ARG A 63 -0.88 -18.65 -11.64
CA ARG A 63 -0.62 -19.14 -10.28
C ARG A 63 -1.78 -19.96 -9.69
N ILE A 64 -2.90 -20.09 -10.41
CA ILE A 64 -4.08 -20.86 -9.99
C ILE A 64 -4.12 -22.24 -10.63
N VAL A 65 -4.08 -23.29 -9.81
CA VAL A 65 -4.09 -24.69 -10.24
C VAL A 65 -5.31 -25.45 -9.71
N ASN A 66 -5.55 -26.67 -10.20
CA ASN A 66 -6.63 -27.50 -9.65
C ASN A 66 -6.24 -28.13 -8.29
N ALA A 67 -7.17 -28.87 -7.67
CA ALA A 67 -6.97 -29.50 -6.36
C ALA A 67 -5.78 -30.49 -6.31
N SER A 68 -5.40 -31.08 -7.45
CA SER A 68 -4.24 -31.98 -7.59
C SER A 68 -2.94 -31.27 -7.98
N GLY A 69 -2.96 -29.93 -8.06
CA GLY A 69 -1.85 -29.12 -8.56
C GLY A 69 -1.73 -29.09 -10.08
N ARG A 70 -2.63 -29.73 -10.82
CA ARG A 70 -2.57 -29.77 -12.29
C ARG A 70 -2.92 -28.40 -12.88
N VAL A 71 -2.14 -27.98 -13.88
CA VAL A 71 -2.45 -26.81 -14.72
C VAL A 71 -3.70 -27.06 -15.58
N SER A 72 -4.35 -25.99 -16.01
CA SER A 72 -5.61 -26.04 -16.77
C SER A 72 -5.35 -26.10 -18.28
N ASP A 73 -5.96 -27.08 -18.95
CA ASP A 73 -5.95 -27.14 -20.42
C ASP A 73 -6.71 -25.95 -21.04
N ALA A 74 -7.71 -25.41 -20.32
CA ALA A 74 -8.50 -24.24 -20.70
C ALA A 74 -7.90 -22.90 -20.22
N TYR A 75 -6.63 -22.87 -19.84
CA TYR A 75 -5.97 -21.63 -19.43
C TYR A 75 -6.03 -20.58 -20.56
N SER A 76 -6.62 -19.41 -20.27
CA SER A 76 -7.00 -18.42 -21.28
C SER A 76 -5.85 -17.85 -22.09
N MET A 77 -4.61 -17.90 -21.57
CA MET A 77 -3.42 -17.39 -22.26
C MET A 77 -2.61 -18.48 -22.98
N GLY A 78 -3.29 -19.47 -23.56
CA GLY A 78 -2.65 -20.48 -24.41
C GLY A 78 -2.43 -21.86 -23.76
N GLY A 79 -3.29 -22.21 -22.80
CA GLY A 79 -3.42 -23.58 -22.31
C GLY A 79 -2.35 -24.06 -21.34
N ALA A 80 -2.42 -25.36 -21.00
CA ALA A 80 -1.66 -25.98 -19.91
C ALA A 80 -0.14 -25.82 -20.04
N LYS A 81 0.42 -25.96 -21.25
CA LYS A 81 1.87 -25.85 -21.46
C LYS A 81 2.39 -24.45 -21.16
N ILE A 82 1.68 -23.41 -21.59
CA ILE A 82 2.08 -22.01 -21.30
C ILE A 82 1.95 -21.72 -19.81
N GLN A 83 0.87 -22.19 -19.18
CA GLN A 83 0.71 -22.06 -17.72
C GLN A 83 1.88 -22.72 -16.97
N GLN A 84 2.28 -23.93 -17.38
CA GLN A 84 3.41 -24.64 -16.79
C GLN A 84 4.73 -23.88 -16.95
N THR A 85 5.01 -23.34 -18.15
CA THR A 85 6.23 -22.56 -18.39
C THR A 85 6.29 -21.34 -17.46
N ARG A 86 5.22 -20.54 -17.40
CA ARG A 86 5.15 -19.36 -16.51
C ARG A 86 5.36 -19.72 -15.04
N LEU A 87 4.79 -20.83 -14.59
CA LEU A 87 5.00 -21.34 -13.23
C LEU A 87 6.46 -21.71 -12.98
N ARG A 88 7.12 -22.37 -13.93
CA ARG A 88 8.56 -22.72 -13.82
C ARG A 88 9.44 -21.49 -13.80
N ASP A 89 9.15 -20.49 -14.63
CA ASP A 89 9.91 -19.24 -14.71
C ASP A 89 9.85 -18.46 -13.39
N GLU A 90 8.76 -18.61 -12.63
CA GLU A 90 8.63 -18.06 -11.27
C GLU A 90 9.21 -18.97 -10.17
N GLY A 91 9.81 -20.11 -10.52
CA GLY A 91 10.42 -21.04 -9.55
C GLY A 91 9.47 -22.06 -8.93
N VAL A 92 8.26 -22.26 -9.47
CA VAL A 92 7.37 -23.35 -9.04
C VAL A 92 7.87 -24.68 -9.58
N ARG A 93 8.16 -25.63 -8.69
CA ARG A 93 8.57 -26.99 -9.08
C ARG A 93 7.40 -27.72 -9.73
N MET A 94 7.64 -28.33 -10.89
CA MET A 94 6.63 -29.06 -11.66
C MET A 94 7.00 -30.54 -11.82
N HIS A 95 6.02 -31.43 -11.68
CA HIS A 95 6.11 -32.86 -12.03
C HIS A 95 5.13 -33.16 -13.17
N GLY A 96 5.64 -33.22 -14.39
CA GLY A 96 4.78 -33.13 -15.58
C GLY A 96 3.93 -31.86 -15.52
N LEU A 97 2.63 -31.98 -15.79
CA LEU A 97 1.66 -30.87 -15.72
C LEU A 97 1.15 -30.54 -14.31
N ARG A 98 1.80 -31.02 -13.24
CA ARG A 98 1.40 -30.75 -11.86
C ARG A 98 2.42 -29.86 -11.14
N ALA A 99 1.95 -28.75 -10.59
CA ALA A 99 2.71 -27.92 -9.65
C ALA A 99 2.86 -28.62 -8.30
N ASN A 100 4.02 -28.43 -7.67
CA ASN A 100 4.29 -28.95 -6.34
C ASN A 100 3.48 -28.17 -5.30
N LEU A 101 2.46 -28.81 -4.72
CA LEU A 101 1.58 -28.21 -3.72
C LEU A 101 2.29 -27.90 -2.37
N ALA A 102 3.54 -28.32 -2.17
CA ALA A 102 4.35 -27.80 -1.06
C ALA A 102 4.63 -26.30 -1.20
N GLN A 103 4.57 -25.75 -2.43
CA GLN A 103 4.66 -24.31 -2.73
C GLN A 103 3.28 -23.63 -2.75
N ARG A 104 2.25 -24.27 -2.17
CA ARG A 104 0.94 -23.63 -1.99
C ARG A 104 1.07 -22.50 -0.98
N TRP A 105 0.71 -21.29 -1.38
CA TRP A 105 0.75 -20.14 -0.48
C TRP A 105 -0.23 -20.34 0.69
N LYS A 106 0.22 -20.00 1.90
CA LYS A 106 -0.58 -20.06 3.14
C LYS A 106 -0.78 -18.63 3.65
N PRO A 107 -1.89 -17.95 3.29
CA PRO A 107 -2.13 -16.59 3.74
C PRO A 107 -2.17 -16.48 5.26
N SER A 108 -1.56 -15.43 5.79
CA SER A 108 -1.45 -15.18 7.22
C SER A 108 -2.75 -14.64 7.82
N LYS A 109 -2.79 -14.50 9.15
CA LYS A 109 -3.91 -13.84 9.85
C LYS A 109 -4.01 -12.35 9.51
N GLU A 110 -2.88 -11.69 9.21
CA GLU A 110 -2.79 -10.31 8.76
C GLU A 110 -3.42 -10.16 7.36
N TYR A 111 -3.14 -11.10 6.45
CA TYR A 111 -3.78 -11.09 5.14
C TYR A 111 -5.29 -11.38 5.25
N ALA A 112 -5.68 -12.27 6.17
CA ALA A 112 -7.09 -12.52 6.44
C ALA A 112 -7.81 -11.29 7.04
N SER A 113 -7.17 -10.51 7.91
CA SER A 113 -7.74 -9.24 8.40
C SER A 113 -7.82 -8.19 7.30
N TYR A 114 -6.82 -8.10 6.43
CA TYR A 114 -6.92 -7.26 5.23
C TYR A 114 -8.18 -7.58 4.42
N LEU A 115 -8.42 -8.86 4.06
CA LEU A 115 -9.62 -9.25 3.33
C LEU A 115 -10.93 -9.00 4.09
N ARG A 116 -10.92 -9.03 5.43
CA ARG A 116 -12.10 -8.66 6.23
C ARG A 116 -12.37 -7.16 6.16
N LEU A 117 -11.34 -6.34 6.29
CA LEU A 117 -11.47 -4.89 6.17
C LEU A 117 -11.92 -4.49 4.77
N LEU A 118 -11.33 -5.09 3.73
CA LEU A 118 -11.67 -4.83 2.34
C LEU A 118 -13.17 -5.07 2.07
N ARG A 119 -13.74 -6.15 2.63
CA ARG A 119 -15.18 -6.41 2.52
C ARG A 119 -16.04 -5.43 3.31
N ARG A 120 -15.57 -5.01 4.49
CA ARG A 120 -16.33 -4.11 5.38
C ARG A 120 -16.36 -2.69 4.84
N PHE A 121 -15.23 -2.21 4.31
CA PHE A 121 -15.01 -0.82 3.95
C PHE A 121 -14.99 -0.57 2.44
N GLY A 122 -14.90 -1.62 1.62
CA GLY A 122 -14.81 -1.49 0.17
C GLY A 122 -13.41 -1.11 -0.33
N ASP A 123 -13.31 -0.84 -1.63
CA ASP A 123 -12.09 -0.30 -2.23
C ASP A 123 -11.90 1.14 -1.72
N PRO A 124 -10.73 1.50 -1.14
CA PRO A 124 -10.42 2.88 -0.80
C PRO A 124 -10.57 3.85 -1.97
N GLY A 125 -10.41 3.39 -3.21
CA GLY A 125 -10.48 4.18 -4.44
C GLY A 125 -9.13 4.29 -5.14
N PRO A 126 -9.07 4.99 -6.29
CA PRO A 126 -7.84 5.13 -7.05
C PRO A 126 -6.76 5.82 -6.20
N TRP A 127 -5.52 5.33 -6.30
CA TRP A 127 -4.40 5.91 -5.59
C TRP A 127 -4.00 7.29 -6.15
N PRO A 128 -3.71 8.29 -5.30
CA PRO A 128 -4.02 8.35 -3.87
C PRO A 128 -5.53 8.52 -3.63
N TRP A 129 -6.09 7.71 -2.73
CA TRP A 129 -7.53 7.71 -2.41
C TRP A 129 -7.96 8.92 -1.55
N PHE A 130 -7.07 9.87 -1.33
CA PHE A 130 -7.29 11.05 -0.51
C PHE A 130 -6.94 12.31 -1.29
N GLY A 131 -7.64 13.39 -0.92
CA GLY A 131 -7.68 14.64 -1.66
C GLY A 131 -9.12 14.95 -2.06
N LYS A 132 -9.66 16.07 -1.57
CA LYS A 132 -11.07 16.43 -1.79
C LYS A 132 -11.41 16.75 -3.24
N ASP A 133 -10.50 17.45 -3.93
CA ASP A 133 -10.79 18.04 -5.25
C ASP A 133 -9.97 17.40 -6.38
N ARG A 134 -8.77 16.92 -6.06
CA ARG A 134 -7.88 16.22 -6.98
C ARG A 134 -6.94 15.28 -6.22
N PRO A 135 -6.41 14.23 -6.87
CA PRO A 135 -5.36 13.41 -6.28
C PRO A 135 -4.15 14.27 -5.91
N HIS A 136 -3.57 14.00 -4.74
CA HIS A 136 -2.34 14.67 -4.31
C HIS A 136 -1.12 14.18 -5.08
N THR A 137 -0.18 15.08 -5.38
CA THR A 137 1.13 14.72 -5.95
C THR A 137 2.04 14.08 -4.89
N PRO A 138 3.11 13.37 -5.28
CA PRO A 138 4.13 12.90 -4.34
C PRO A 138 4.66 13.99 -3.41
N ASP A 139 4.91 15.20 -3.93
CA ASP A 139 5.32 16.36 -3.12
C ASP A 139 4.26 16.76 -2.08
N GLU A 140 2.99 16.88 -2.48
CA GLU A 140 1.89 17.20 -1.56
C GLU A 140 1.75 16.15 -0.46
N ILE A 141 1.94 14.88 -0.79
CA ILE A 141 1.93 13.77 0.18
C ILE A 141 3.10 13.90 1.15
N ALA A 142 4.32 14.19 0.67
CA ALA A 142 5.48 14.36 1.53
C ALA A 142 5.35 15.57 2.46
N ILE A 143 4.87 16.70 1.93
CA ILE A 143 4.54 17.90 2.71
C ILE A 143 3.48 17.55 3.75
N GLY A 144 2.40 16.89 3.34
CA GLY A 144 1.33 16.43 4.22
C GLY A 144 1.81 15.51 5.34
N ALA A 145 2.72 14.58 5.06
CA ALA A 145 3.30 13.67 6.05
C ALA A 145 4.09 14.43 7.13
N ILE A 146 4.84 15.46 6.74
CA ILE A 146 5.55 16.35 7.68
C ILE A 146 4.54 17.18 8.49
N LEU A 147 3.51 17.71 7.84
CA LEU A 147 2.48 18.53 8.47
C LEU A 147 1.60 17.74 9.43
N THR A 148 1.40 16.43 9.22
CA THR A 148 0.52 15.55 10.03
C THR A 148 1.06 15.28 11.44
N GLN A 149 2.34 15.53 11.70
CA GLN A 149 2.91 15.35 13.04
C GLN A 149 2.16 16.19 14.08
N ASN A 150 1.60 15.51 15.09
CA ASN A 150 0.81 16.10 16.18
C ASN A 150 -0.36 17.00 15.71
N THR A 151 -1.06 16.61 14.64
CA THR A 151 -2.25 17.34 14.20
C THR A 151 -3.27 16.44 13.53
N SER A 152 -4.48 16.96 13.33
CA SER A 152 -5.52 16.25 12.60
C SER A 152 -5.34 16.41 11.09
N TRP A 153 -5.77 15.40 10.33
CA TRP A 153 -5.74 15.47 8.87
C TRP A 153 -6.57 16.62 8.31
N ARG A 154 -7.72 16.94 8.92
CA ARG A 154 -8.56 18.09 8.52
C ARG A 154 -7.75 19.40 8.50
N ASN A 155 -6.89 19.59 9.49
CA ASN A 155 -6.04 20.77 9.58
C ASN A 155 -4.91 20.75 8.55
N VAL A 156 -4.37 19.57 8.25
CA VAL A 156 -3.36 19.38 7.18
C VAL A 156 -3.96 19.66 5.82
N GLU A 157 -5.16 19.16 5.53
CA GLU A 157 -5.86 19.45 4.27
C GLU A 157 -6.06 20.94 4.09
N GLN A 158 -6.47 21.67 5.15
CA GLN A 158 -6.60 23.11 5.06
C GLN A 158 -5.25 23.79 4.76
N ALA A 159 -4.15 23.35 5.37
CA ALA A 159 -2.82 23.86 5.08
C ALA A 159 -2.39 23.56 3.63
N LEU A 160 -2.65 22.35 3.12
CA LEU A 160 -2.35 21.98 1.73
C LEU A 160 -3.18 22.80 0.73
N VAL A 161 -4.46 23.06 1.02
CA VAL A 161 -5.30 23.96 0.20
C VAL A 161 -4.75 25.39 0.20
N ASN A 162 -4.30 25.89 1.34
CA ASN A 162 -3.68 27.22 1.43
C ASN A 162 -2.40 27.30 0.59
N LEU A 163 -1.52 26.31 0.70
CA LEU A 163 -0.29 26.22 -0.09
C LEU A 163 -0.58 26.17 -1.59
N ARG A 164 -1.54 25.34 -2.01
CA ARG A 164 -1.97 25.20 -3.41
C ARG A 164 -2.46 26.52 -4.00
N ARG A 165 -3.30 27.27 -3.27
CA ARG A 165 -3.82 28.58 -3.73
C ARG A 165 -2.72 29.60 -4.01
N GLU A 166 -1.56 29.43 -3.39
CA GLU A 166 -0.39 30.30 -3.54
C GLU A 166 0.69 29.69 -4.45
N GLY A 167 0.41 28.55 -5.10
CA GLY A 167 1.35 27.86 -5.97
C GLY A 167 2.53 27.17 -5.25
N VAL A 168 2.38 26.83 -3.97
CA VAL A 168 3.42 26.21 -3.11
C VAL A 168 3.17 24.71 -2.89
N GLU A 169 2.85 24.00 -3.97
CA GLU A 169 2.46 22.58 -3.90
C GLU A 169 3.60 21.60 -4.18
N THR A 170 4.80 22.10 -4.49
CA THR A 170 6.01 21.29 -4.72
C THR A 170 7.09 21.61 -3.69
N LEU A 171 7.95 20.64 -3.38
CA LEU A 171 9.12 20.87 -2.55
C LEU A 171 10.03 21.94 -3.15
N SER A 172 10.18 21.96 -4.48
CA SER A 172 10.98 22.98 -5.19
C SER A 172 10.43 24.41 -5.06
N ALA A 173 9.14 24.57 -4.80
CA ALA A 173 8.52 25.89 -4.58
C ALA A 173 8.75 26.42 -3.15
N ILE A 174 8.83 25.54 -2.15
CA ILE A 174 8.90 25.91 -0.72
C ILE A 174 10.02 26.92 -0.40
N PRO A 175 11.28 26.74 -0.87
CA PRO A 175 12.36 27.67 -0.56
C PRO A 175 12.14 29.10 -1.07
N ARG A 176 11.29 29.29 -2.09
CA ARG A 176 11.03 30.60 -2.73
C ARG A 176 10.16 31.52 -1.88
N PHE A 177 9.50 30.99 -0.85
CA PHE A 177 8.59 31.76 0.00
C PHE A 177 9.29 32.26 1.27
N SER A 178 8.90 33.46 1.72
CA SER A 178 9.37 33.97 3.02
C SER A 178 8.91 33.02 4.14
N GLU A 179 9.73 32.90 5.19
CA GLU A 179 9.40 31.99 6.29
C GLU A 179 8.08 32.38 6.97
N ARG A 180 7.86 33.68 7.17
CA ARG A 180 6.60 34.22 7.69
C ARG A 180 5.40 33.80 6.84
N ARG A 181 5.49 33.92 5.51
CA ARG A 181 4.37 33.53 4.64
C ARG A 181 4.09 32.04 4.72
N LEU A 182 5.15 31.20 4.71
CA LEU A 182 4.99 29.76 4.85
C LEU A 182 4.32 29.39 6.19
N GLN A 183 4.76 30.01 7.29
CA GLN A 183 4.17 29.83 8.63
C GLN A 183 2.67 30.21 8.66
N GLU A 184 2.27 31.31 8.01
CA GLU A 184 0.87 31.73 7.88
C GLU A 184 0.04 30.67 7.13
N LEU A 185 0.54 30.16 6.01
CA LEU A 185 -0.19 29.19 5.17
C LEU A 185 -0.40 27.86 5.88
N ILE A 186 0.61 27.38 6.61
CA ILE A 186 0.54 26.09 7.31
C ILE A 186 0.06 26.20 8.77
N ARG A 187 -0.28 27.40 9.25
CA ARG A 187 -0.76 27.66 10.61
C ARG A 187 -1.84 26.68 11.10
N PRO A 188 -2.85 26.27 10.29
CA PRO A 188 -3.85 25.30 10.73
C PRO A 188 -3.26 24.00 11.27
N SER A 189 -2.11 23.57 10.75
CA SER A 189 -1.45 22.32 11.15
C SER A 189 -0.85 22.34 12.56
N GLY A 190 -0.76 23.50 13.24
CA GLY A 190 -0.15 23.62 14.57
C GLY A 190 1.37 23.40 14.56
N PHE A 191 2.10 23.88 15.58
CA PHE A 191 3.58 23.88 15.60
C PHE A 191 4.20 24.44 14.30
N PHE A 192 3.53 25.41 13.71
CA PHE A 192 3.79 25.87 12.34
C PHE A 192 5.17 26.50 12.19
N ASN A 193 5.75 27.08 13.25
CA ASN A 193 7.13 27.58 13.22
C ASN A 193 8.13 26.45 12.96
N GLN A 194 8.08 25.37 13.76
CA GLN A 194 8.98 24.22 13.60
C GLN A 194 8.71 23.46 12.30
N LYS A 195 7.43 23.39 11.88
CA LYS A 195 7.07 22.75 10.61
C LYS A 195 7.53 23.54 9.40
N ALA A 196 7.46 24.87 9.43
CA ALA A 196 7.94 25.73 8.34
C ALA A 196 9.46 25.61 8.16
N ASP A 197 10.23 25.72 9.26
CA ASP A 197 11.67 25.47 9.24
C ASP A 197 12.00 24.08 8.68
N ARG A 198 11.32 23.04 9.18
CA ARG A 198 11.55 21.67 8.73
C ARG A 198 11.24 21.49 7.25
N LEU A 199 10.11 22.01 6.77
CA LEU A 199 9.74 21.94 5.35
C LEU A 199 10.79 22.61 4.47
N LYS A 200 11.28 23.80 4.84
CA LYS A 200 12.34 24.49 4.10
C LYS A 200 13.63 23.70 4.06
N ARG A 201 14.08 23.18 5.21
CA ARG A 201 15.31 22.37 5.27
C ARG A 201 15.15 21.06 4.50
N PHE A 202 13.98 20.44 4.56
CA PHE A 202 13.71 19.18 3.84
C PHE A 202 13.67 19.40 2.33
N ALA A 203 12.97 20.43 1.87
CA ALA A 203 12.94 20.82 0.47
C ALA A 203 14.34 21.14 -0.07
N ALA A 204 15.12 21.96 0.66
CA ALA A 204 16.48 22.29 0.27
C ALA A 204 17.41 21.08 0.25
N TRP A 205 17.23 20.12 1.17
CA TRP A 205 18.00 18.87 1.17
C TRP A 205 17.66 17.98 -0.04
N ILE A 206 16.38 17.80 -0.35
CA ILE A 206 15.95 17.05 -1.55
C ILE A 206 16.49 17.70 -2.82
N ASP A 207 16.36 19.00 -2.96
CA ASP A 207 16.84 19.74 -4.14
C ASP A 207 18.36 19.61 -4.30
N ARG A 208 19.12 19.82 -3.22
CA ARG A 208 20.60 19.80 -3.25
C ARG A 208 21.17 18.41 -3.51
N GLU A 209 20.66 17.38 -2.84
CA GLU A 209 21.25 16.03 -2.90
C GLU A 209 20.67 15.19 -4.06
N TYR A 210 19.42 15.47 -4.48
CA TYR A 210 18.68 14.61 -5.40
C TYR A 210 18.02 15.34 -6.57
N SER A 211 18.02 16.68 -6.60
CA SER A 211 17.30 17.51 -7.59
C SER A 211 15.76 17.42 -7.53
N SER A 212 15.18 16.28 -7.18
CA SER A 212 13.75 16.14 -6.94
C SER A 212 13.41 14.97 -6.01
N LEU A 213 12.20 14.99 -5.45
CA LEU A 213 11.69 13.88 -4.65
C LEU A 213 11.58 12.60 -5.47
N GLU A 214 11.26 12.71 -6.76
CA GLU A 214 11.18 11.57 -7.67
C GLU A 214 12.52 10.84 -7.78
N HIS A 215 13.62 11.57 -8.02
CA HIS A 215 14.97 10.98 -8.07
C HIS A 215 15.37 10.36 -6.73
N PHE A 216 15.04 11.01 -5.62
CA PHE A 216 15.27 10.45 -4.29
C PHE A 216 14.57 9.09 -4.09
N LEU A 217 13.32 8.97 -4.55
CA LEU A 217 12.51 7.76 -4.40
C LEU A 217 12.93 6.59 -5.30
N GLN A 218 13.86 6.81 -6.24
CA GLN A 218 14.49 5.76 -7.05
C GLN A 218 15.60 5.01 -6.30
N LEU A 219 16.07 5.54 -5.17
CA LEU A 219 17.05 4.84 -4.32
C LEU A 219 16.48 3.51 -3.80
N PRO A 220 17.35 2.51 -3.53
CA PRO A 220 16.92 1.30 -2.82
C PRO A 220 16.21 1.64 -1.51
N VAL A 221 15.04 1.03 -1.25
CA VAL A 221 14.15 1.38 -0.13
C VAL A 221 14.87 1.51 1.23
N LEU A 222 15.79 0.60 1.54
CA LEU A 222 16.53 0.62 2.81
C LEU A 222 17.48 1.82 2.91
N ARG A 223 18.12 2.20 1.79
CA ARG A 223 18.97 3.39 1.73
C ARG A 223 18.12 4.66 1.86
N ALA A 224 17.05 4.77 1.08
CA ALA A 224 16.13 5.91 1.15
C ALA A 224 15.58 6.09 2.58
N ARG A 225 15.18 4.99 3.24
CA ARG A 225 14.72 5.01 4.63
C ARG A 225 15.80 5.49 5.59
N ALA A 226 17.00 4.95 5.51
CA ALA A 226 18.11 5.34 6.38
C ALA A 226 18.41 6.84 6.27
N GLU A 227 18.40 7.38 5.05
CA GLU A 227 18.62 8.80 4.81
C GLU A 227 17.48 9.68 5.33
N LEU A 228 16.21 9.30 5.12
CA LEU A 228 15.06 9.99 5.73
C LEU A 228 15.16 10.02 7.26
N LEU A 229 15.53 8.91 7.88
CA LEU A 229 15.68 8.81 9.34
C LEU A 229 16.88 9.60 9.88
N SER A 230 17.92 9.81 9.07
CA SER A 230 19.05 10.68 9.42
C SER A 230 18.66 12.17 9.43
N PHE A 231 17.59 12.53 8.71
CA PHE A 231 17.13 13.91 8.62
C PHE A 231 16.43 14.34 9.92
N LYS A 232 17.02 15.32 10.61
CA LYS A 232 16.49 15.85 11.88
C LYS A 232 15.04 16.35 11.73
N GLY A 233 14.12 15.65 12.39
CA GLY A 233 12.70 15.96 12.44
C GLY A 233 11.80 15.05 11.58
N ILE A 234 12.39 14.10 10.87
CA ILE A 234 11.67 13.02 10.20
C ILE A 234 11.79 11.75 11.07
N GLY A 235 10.66 11.28 11.58
CA GLY A 235 10.59 10.02 12.33
C GLY A 235 10.18 8.85 11.44
N ARG A 236 10.22 7.63 11.99
CA ARG A 236 9.86 6.37 11.29
C ARG A 236 8.52 6.44 10.55
N GLU A 237 7.48 6.91 11.23
CA GLU A 237 6.15 7.05 10.60
C GLU A 237 6.16 7.97 9.38
N THR A 238 6.77 9.16 9.49
CA THR A 238 6.87 10.10 8.38
C THR A 238 7.74 9.55 7.25
N ALA A 239 8.88 8.94 7.57
CA ALA A 239 9.77 8.33 6.58
C ALA A 239 9.03 7.25 5.77
N ASP A 240 8.39 6.32 6.48
CA ASP A 240 7.74 5.17 5.86
C ASP A 240 6.46 5.61 5.10
N THR A 241 5.79 6.68 5.55
CA THR A 241 4.69 7.33 4.81
C THR A 241 5.18 7.89 3.48
N ILE A 242 6.30 8.63 3.46
CA ILE A 242 6.88 9.16 2.23
C ILE A 242 7.26 8.02 1.28
N LEU A 243 7.94 6.98 1.79
CA LEU A 243 8.37 5.86 0.96
C LEU A 243 7.18 5.08 0.37
N LEU A 244 6.19 4.73 1.20
CA LEU A 244 5.02 3.96 0.79
C LEU A 244 4.16 4.74 -0.20
N TYR A 245 3.95 6.03 0.02
CA TYR A 245 2.94 6.80 -0.70
C TYR A 245 3.49 7.69 -1.81
N CYS A 246 4.70 8.24 -1.67
CA CYS A 246 5.25 9.09 -2.72
C CYS A 246 5.93 8.29 -3.85
N GLY A 247 6.42 7.06 -3.57
CA GLY A 247 7.24 6.28 -4.50
C GLY A 247 6.67 4.92 -4.89
N THR A 248 7.53 3.96 -5.21
CA THR A 248 7.16 2.56 -5.51
C THR A 248 7.62 1.57 -4.44
N ASN A 249 7.99 2.07 -3.27
CA ASN A 249 8.66 1.31 -2.22
C ASN A 249 7.64 0.58 -1.31
N PRO A 250 7.59 -0.76 -1.31
CA PRO A 250 6.66 -1.52 -0.49
C PRO A 250 7.18 -1.64 0.95
N ILE A 251 6.95 -0.60 1.75
CA ILE A 251 7.23 -0.57 3.19
C ILE A 251 5.94 -0.33 3.98
N PHE A 252 5.69 -1.12 5.03
CA PHE A 252 4.43 -1.03 5.76
C PHE A 252 4.50 0.06 6.85
N VAL A 253 3.56 1.01 6.86
CA VAL A 253 3.53 2.11 7.84
C VAL A 253 2.93 1.66 9.16
N ILE A 254 3.63 1.94 10.27
CA ILE A 254 3.16 1.65 11.64
C ILE A 254 2.79 2.95 12.37
N ASP A 255 1.59 3.46 12.12
CA ASP A 255 1.04 4.60 12.87
C ASP A 255 0.28 4.15 14.15
N ALA A 256 -0.36 5.10 14.83
CA ALA A 256 -1.18 4.80 16.00
C ALA A 256 -2.38 3.90 15.69
N TYR A 257 -2.95 3.97 14.47
CA TYR A 257 -4.06 3.12 14.05
C TYR A 257 -3.59 1.68 13.81
N ALA A 258 -2.46 1.48 13.13
CA ALA A 258 -1.85 0.18 12.89
C ALA A 258 -1.49 -0.54 14.20
N LYS A 259 -0.92 0.19 15.18
CA LYS A 259 -0.65 -0.36 16.52
C LYS A 259 -1.92 -0.81 17.22
N ARG A 260 -2.92 0.07 17.30
CA ARG A 260 -4.22 -0.25 17.92
C ARG A 260 -4.89 -1.44 17.25
N PHE A 261 -4.87 -1.48 15.92
CA PHE A 261 -5.46 -2.57 15.15
C PHE A 261 -4.77 -3.91 15.39
N SER A 262 -3.43 -3.91 15.40
CA SER A 262 -2.64 -5.11 15.70
C SER A 262 -2.98 -5.68 17.08
N THR A 263 -3.05 -4.82 18.10
CA THR A 263 -3.44 -5.22 19.46
C THR A 263 -4.88 -5.71 19.51
N ALA A 264 -5.83 -4.99 18.92
CA ALA A 264 -7.25 -5.34 18.95
C ALA A 264 -7.54 -6.73 18.33
N LEU A 265 -6.77 -7.13 17.33
CA LEU A 265 -6.92 -8.42 16.66
C LEU A 265 -5.87 -9.47 17.08
N ASN A 266 -5.03 -9.17 18.07
CA ASN A 266 -3.91 -10.03 18.48
C ASN A 266 -3.05 -10.49 17.28
N LEU A 267 -2.73 -9.57 16.36
CA LEU A 267 -1.93 -9.87 15.16
C LEU A 267 -0.45 -10.07 15.51
N SER A 268 0.10 -9.30 16.44
CA SER A 268 1.48 -9.49 16.88
C SER A 268 1.60 -9.24 18.38
N PRO A 269 2.46 -10.00 19.09
CA PRO A 269 2.90 -9.61 20.43
C PRO A 269 3.79 -8.35 20.40
N GLU A 270 4.36 -8.04 19.23
CA GLU A 270 5.23 -6.87 19.04
C GLU A 270 4.44 -5.56 19.08
N THR A 271 4.97 -4.59 19.83
CA THR A 271 4.35 -3.26 19.98
C THR A 271 5.29 -2.12 19.59
N ALA A 272 6.61 -2.38 19.56
CA ALA A 272 7.60 -1.45 19.06
C ALA A 272 7.45 -1.28 17.55
N TYR A 273 7.77 -0.08 17.05
CA TYR A 273 7.57 0.26 15.64
C TYR A 273 8.27 -0.72 14.69
N GLU A 274 9.58 -0.95 14.91
CA GLU A 274 10.40 -1.74 13.98
C GLU A 274 10.05 -3.22 13.99
N SER A 275 9.83 -3.81 15.18
CA SER A 275 9.46 -5.22 15.26
C SER A 275 8.05 -5.47 14.73
N LEU A 276 7.11 -4.53 14.95
CA LEU A 276 5.78 -4.63 14.37
C LEU A 276 5.78 -4.44 12.85
N GLN A 277 6.57 -3.50 12.31
CA GLN A 277 6.74 -3.32 10.87
C GLN A 277 7.29 -4.60 10.23
N THR A 278 8.37 -5.15 10.80
CA THR A 278 8.98 -6.41 10.36
C THR A 278 7.95 -7.53 10.38
N HIS A 279 7.16 -7.66 11.45
CA HIS A 279 6.08 -8.64 11.55
C HIS A 279 5.07 -8.54 10.40
N PHE A 280 4.58 -7.34 10.08
CA PHE A 280 3.64 -7.17 8.96
C PHE A 280 4.30 -7.50 7.62
N MET A 281 5.54 -7.06 7.39
CA MET A 281 6.26 -7.27 6.13
C MET A 281 6.63 -8.75 5.91
N ASP A 282 6.95 -9.50 6.96
CA ASP A 282 7.27 -10.93 6.88
C ASP A 282 6.03 -11.80 6.66
N ARG A 283 4.86 -11.36 7.14
CA ARG A 283 3.60 -12.13 7.08
C ARG A 283 2.75 -11.82 5.86
N LEU A 284 2.99 -10.69 5.19
CA LEU A 284 2.26 -10.28 4.00
C LEU A 284 3.13 -10.43 2.74
N PRO A 285 2.51 -10.68 1.57
CA PRO A 285 3.20 -10.52 0.30
C PRO A 285 3.78 -9.11 0.17
N THR A 286 5.05 -8.99 -0.24
CA THR A 286 5.68 -7.69 -0.54
C THR A 286 5.05 -7.11 -1.80
N HIS A 287 4.00 -6.30 -1.63
CA HIS A 287 3.21 -5.76 -2.73
C HIS A 287 2.75 -4.34 -2.38
N LEU A 288 3.11 -3.37 -3.23
CA LEU A 288 2.84 -1.94 -3.00
C LEU A 288 1.35 -1.65 -2.82
N GLY A 289 0.52 -2.15 -3.73
CA GLY A 289 -0.95 -2.00 -3.66
C GLY A 289 -1.53 -2.52 -2.34
N LEU A 290 -1.20 -3.78 -1.96
CA LEU A 290 -1.59 -4.36 -0.68
C LEU A 290 -1.21 -3.49 0.52
N PHE A 291 0.03 -3.01 0.60
CA PHE A 291 0.48 -2.24 1.77
C PHE A 291 -0.25 -0.90 1.87
N ARG A 292 -0.43 -0.22 0.74
CA ARG A 292 -1.20 1.02 0.66
C ARG A 292 -2.64 0.78 1.08
N GLU A 293 -3.32 -0.14 0.40
CA GLU A 293 -4.74 -0.43 0.61
C GLU A 293 -5.00 -0.91 2.03
N TYR A 294 -4.17 -1.81 2.56
CA TYR A 294 -4.34 -2.32 3.91
C TYR A 294 -4.12 -1.24 4.98
N HIS A 295 -3.11 -0.38 4.81
CA HIS A 295 -2.94 0.76 5.72
C HIS A 295 -4.16 1.69 5.67
N ALA A 296 -4.67 2.04 4.48
CA ALA A 296 -5.89 2.83 4.29
C ALA A 296 -7.08 2.27 5.09
N LEU A 297 -7.29 0.97 4.94
CA LEU A 297 -8.38 0.23 5.55
C LEU A 297 -8.26 0.16 7.08
N ILE A 298 -7.04 0.05 7.61
CA ILE A 298 -6.75 0.10 9.05
C ILE A 298 -7.14 1.47 9.63
N ILE A 299 -6.87 2.55 8.90
CA ILE A 299 -7.22 3.90 9.32
C ILE A 299 -8.74 4.09 9.31
N ALA A 300 -9.42 3.62 8.25
CA ALA A 300 -10.88 3.65 8.15
C ALA A 300 -11.53 2.87 9.30
N TRP A 301 -11.02 1.66 9.59
CA TRP A 301 -11.41 0.90 10.77
C TRP A 301 -11.26 1.73 12.04
N GLY A 302 -10.07 2.28 12.27
CA GLY A 302 -9.76 3.02 13.50
C GLY A 302 -10.56 4.30 13.70
N GLN A 303 -11.22 4.81 12.65
CA GLN A 303 -12.17 5.94 12.70
C GLN A 303 -13.60 5.51 12.92
N SER A 304 -13.99 4.33 12.43
CA SER A 304 -15.32 3.76 12.67
C SER A 304 -15.52 3.24 14.10
N GLU A 305 -14.42 2.96 14.82
CA GLU A 305 -14.44 2.44 16.20
C GLU A 305 -14.33 3.57 17.25
N LYS A 306 -14.66 4.81 16.87
CA LYS A 306 -14.78 5.97 17.77
C LYS A 306 -16.24 6.29 18.03
#